data_AF-A0A2V8ZAT8-F1
#
_entry.id   AF-A0A2V8ZAT8-F1
#
_cell.length_a   1.000
_cell.length_b   1.000
_cell.length_c   1.000
_cell.angle_alpha   90.00
_cell.angle_beta   90.00
_cell.angle_gamma   90.00
#
_symmetry.space_group_name_H-M   'P 1'
#
loop_
_entity.id
_entity.type
_entity.pdbx_description
1 polymer ?
#
loop_
_entity_poly.entity_id
_entity_poly.type
_entity_poly.pdbx_seq_one_letter_code
_entity_poly.pdbx_strand_id
1 'polypeptide(L)'
;MNRIYRALLVVLAFEMGALLLYLPWSIYWEQNFFLNHYPLLRSILLHPSFRGAVSGIGILDILLAIGWVGSRSDPGRVPPA
;
A
#
# COMPACT_ATOMS: atom_id res chain seq x y z
N MET A 1 -7.89 0.20 -22.07
CA MET A 1 -8.19 0.16 -20.63
C MET A 1 -8.57 1.55 -20.16
N ASN A 2 -9.83 1.75 -19.76
CA ASN A 2 -10.38 3.09 -19.53
C ASN A 2 -9.60 3.84 -18.44
N ARG A 3 -9.30 5.12 -18.68
CA ARG A 3 -8.53 5.98 -17.78
C ARG A 3 -9.11 6.02 -16.35
N ILE A 4 -10.42 5.83 -16.24
CA ILE A 4 -11.18 5.74 -14.99
C ILE A 4 -10.74 4.53 -14.15
N TYR A 5 -10.60 3.33 -14.75
CA TYR A 5 -10.14 2.13 -14.01
C TYR A 5 -8.72 2.32 -13.47
N ARG A 6 -7.84 2.97 -14.23
CA ARG A 6 -6.48 3.28 -13.76
C ARG A 6 -6.49 4.25 -12.58
N ALA A 7 -7.33 5.28 -12.63
CA ALA A 7 -7.49 6.23 -11.52
C ALA A 7 -8.07 5.56 -10.27
N LEU A 8 -9.09 4.72 -10.42
CA LEU A 8 -9.66 3.91 -9.33
C LEU A 8 -8.61 3.00 -8.69
N LEU A 9 -7.79 2.32 -9.50
CA LEU A 9 -6.74 1.44 -8.98
C LEU A 9 -5.64 2.23 -8.24
N VAL A 10 -5.27 3.42 -8.72
CA VAL A 10 -4.32 4.31 -8.03
C VAL A 10 -4.87 4.76 -6.68
N VAL A 11 -6.13 5.19 -6.62
CA VAL A 11 -6.77 5.61 -5.37
C VAL A 11 -6.94 4.44 -4.41
N LEU A 12 -7.33 3.27 -4.91
CA LEU A 12 -7.46 2.05 -4.11
C LEU A 12 -6.11 1.61 -3.54
N ALA A 13 -5.06 1.59 -4.35
CA ALA A 13 -3.69 1.26 -3.92
C ALA A 13 -3.19 2.25 -2.85
N PHE A 14 -3.51 3.53 -3.02
CA PHE A 14 -3.18 4.55 -2.04
C PHE A 14 -3.94 4.39 -0.72
N GLU A 15 -5.26 4.16 -0.77
CA GLU A 15 -6.10 3.85 0.40
C GLU A 15 -5.60 2.61 1.12
N MET A 16 -5.32 1.52 0.39
CA MET A 16 -4.78 0.29 0.95
C MET A 16 -3.40 0.51 1.56
N GLY A 17 -2.51 1.23 0.88
CA GLY A 17 -1.19 1.58 1.40
C GLY A 17 -1.25 2.43 2.67
N ALA A 18 -2.14 3.42 2.71
CA ALA A 18 -2.36 4.26 3.89
C ALA A 18 -2.95 3.46 5.06
N LEU A 19 -3.91 2.57 4.80
CA LEU A 19 -4.46 1.65 5.79
C LEU A 19 -3.37 0.72 6.32
N LEU A 20 -2.56 0.10 5.47
CA LEU A 20 -1.45 -0.76 5.88
C LEU A 20 -0.40 0.01 6.68
N LEU A 21 -0.18 1.29 6.40
CA LEU A 21 0.78 2.10 7.14
C LEU A 21 0.21 2.58 8.47
N TYR A 22 -1.10 2.80 8.58
CA TYR A 22 -1.77 3.28 9.81
C TYR A 22 -2.16 2.17 10.77
N LEU A 23 -2.72 1.06 10.27
CA LEU A 23 -3.18 -0.09 11.04
C LEU A 23 -2.16 -0.56 12.09
N PRO A 24 -0.90 -0.90 11.76
CA PRO A 24 0.07 -1.43 12.73
C PRO A 24 0.44 -0.45 13.86
N TRP A 25 0.14 0.83 13.71
CA TRP A 25 0.37 1.87 14.72
C TRP A 25 -0.92 2.27 15.46
N SER A 26 -2.07 1.77 15.01
CA SER A 26 -3.35 2.05 15.64
C SER A 26 -3.53 1.23 16.91
N ILE A 27 -4.16 1.82 17.92
CA ILE A 27 -4.52 1.16 19.17
C ILE A 27 -5.48 -0.03 18.89
N TYR A 28 -6.31 0.10 17.85
CA TYR A 28 -7.21 -0.96 17.38
C TYR A 28 -6.45 -2.21 16.93
N TRP A 29 -5.27 -2.06 16.32
CA TRP A 29 -4.45 -3.19 15.91
C TRP A 29 -3.93 -3.99 17.11
N GLU A 30 -3.50 -3.32 18.17
CA GLU A 30 -3.03 -3.98 19.40
C GLU A 30 -4.16 -4.59 20.24
N GLN A 31 -5.34 -3.98 20.20
CA GLN A 31 -6.51 -4.35 21.03
C GLN A 31 -7.55 -5.19 20.26
N ASN A 32 -7.10 -6.01 19.31
CA ASN A 32 -7.99 -6.90 18.57
C ASN A 32 -8.42 -8.12 19.37
N PHE A 33 -9.70 -8.49 19.25
CA PHE A 33 -10.26 -9.71 19.84
C PHE A 33 -9.47 -10.97 19.44
N PHE A 34 -8.99 -11.03 18.18
CA PHE A 34 -8.16 -12.13 17.68
C PHE A 34 -6.78 -12.23 18.35
N LEU A 35 -6.18 -11.10 18.71
CA LEU A 35 -4.90 -11.09 19.44
C LEU A 35 -5.06 -11.47 20.91
N ASN A 36 -6.24 -11.23 21.47
CA ASN A 36 -6.58 -11.68 22.82
C ASN A 36 -6.82 -13.20 22.86
N HIS A 37 -7.31 -13.78 21.77
CA HIS A 37 -7.55 -15.22 21.66
C HIS A 37 -6.28 -16.01 21.27
N TYR A 38 -5.37 -15.43 20.47
CA TYR A 38 -4.15 -16.08 19.99
C TYR A 38 -2.88 -15.33 20.44
N PRO A 39 -2.28 -15.68 21.60
CA PRO A 39 -1.11 -14.98 22.14
C PRO A 39 0.15 -15.12 21.26
N LEU A 40 0.25 -16.19 20.45
CA LEU A 40 1.37 -16.41 19.54
C LEU A 40 1.33 -15.45 18.33
N LEU A 41 0.13 -15.18 17.81
CA LEU A 41 -0.09 -14.16 16.78
C LEU A 41 0.22 -12.77 17.32
N ARG A 42 -0.10 -12.50 18.59
CA ARG A 42 0.18 -11.23 19.26
C ARG A 42 1.68 -10.90 19.28
N SER A 43 2.55 -11.85 19.62
CA SER A 43 4.00 -11.61 19.58
C SER A 43 4.54 -11.31 18.19
N ILE A 44 3.97 -11.91 17.14
CA ILE A 44 4.40 -11.68 15.75
C ILE A 44 3.87 -10.33 15.23
N LEU A 45 2.58 -10.06 15.42
CA LEU A 45 1.89 -8.86 14.92
C LEU A 45 2.25 -7.59 15.68
N LEU A 46 2.69 -7.70 16.95
CA LEU A 46 3.25 -6.59 17.73
C LEU A 46 4.75 -6.42 17.53
N HIS A 47 5.44 -7.32 16.81
CA HIS A 47 6.88 -7.19 16.60
C HIS A 47 7.20 -5.97 15.72
N PRO A 48 8.21 -5.15 16.08
CA PRO A 48 8.59 -3.97 15.29
C PRO A 48 8.90 -4.30 13.82
N SER A 49 9.52 -5.46 13.56
CA SER A 49 9.82 -5.93 12.20
C SER A 49 8.57 -6.19 11.37
N PHE A 50 7.49 -6.70 11.99
CA PHE A 50 6.25 -6.98 11.26
C PHE A 50 5.55 -5.66 10.90
N ARG A 51 5.56 -4.68 11.82
CA ARG A 51 5.08 -3.32 11.54
C ARG A 51 5.87 -2.66 10.41
N GLY A 52 7.19 -2.82 10.42
CA GLY A 52 8.08 -2.38 9.36
C GLY A 52 7.76 -3.04 8.02
N ALA A 53 7.57 -4.36 8.00
CA ALA A 53 7.21 -5.10 6.79
C ALA A 53 5.87 -4.65 6.20
N VAL A 54 4.84 -4.49 7.02
CA VAL A 54 3.52 -4.02 6.59
C VAL A 54 3.60 -2.58 6.05
N SER A 55 4.36 -1.69 6.72
CA SER A 55 4.61 -0.34 6.18
C SER A 55 5.40 -0.34 4.87
N GLY A 56 6.37 -1.25 4.72
CA GLY A 56 7.14 -1.41 3.49
C GLY A 56 6.28 -1.85 2.32
N ILE A 57 5.33 -2.75 2.55
CA ILE A 57 4.32 -3.15 1.54
C ILE A 57 3.45 -1.94 1.16
N GLY A 58 2.98 -1.15 2.13
CA GLY A 58 2.21 0.07 1.83
C GLY A 58 2.98 1.08 0.97
N ILE A 59 4.29 1.23 1.19
CA ILE A 59 5.16 2.08 0.36
C ILE A 59 5.27 1.53 -1.07
N LEU A 60 5.40 0.21 -1.25
CA LEU A 60 5.45 -0.41 -2.59
C LEU A 60 4.15 -0.17 -3.37
N ASP A 61 2.99 -0.22 -2.69
CA ASP A 61 1.69 0.07 -3.30
C ASP A 61 1.61 1.52 -3.81
N ILE A 62 2.11 2.48 -3.01
CA ILE A 62 2.19 3.89 -3.40
C ILE A 62 3.17 4.08 -4.58
N LEU A 63 4.32 3.42 -4.58
CA LEU A 63 5.29 3.49 -5.68
C LEU A 63 4.74 2.91 -6.98
N LEU A 64 3.99 1.80 -6.93
CA LEU A 64 3.29 1.23 -8.08
C LEU A 64 2.26 2.21 -8.65
N ALA A 65 1.49 2.87 -7.78
CA ALA A 65 0.53 3.88 -8.16
C ALA A 65 1.21 5.07 -8.89
N ILE A 66 2.33 5.57 -8.36
CA ILE A 66 3.14 6.64 -8.98
C ILE A 66 3.70 6.20 -10.34
N GLY A 67 4.26 4.98 -10.43
CA GLY A 67 4.81 4.45 -11.67
C GLY A 67 3.76 4.32 -12.79
N TRP A 68 2.54 3.93 -12.44
CA TRP A 68 1.42 3.87 -13.39
C TRP A 68 0.93 5.25 -13.86
N VAL A 69 1.07 6.29 -13.04
CA VAL A 69 0.79 7.68 -13.43
C VAL A 69 1.89 8.22 -14.35
N GLY A 70 3.16 7.97 -14.02
CA GLY A 70 4.34 8.47 -14.77
C GLY A 70 4.54 7.83 -16.15
N SER A 71 4.01 6.63 -16.40
CA SER A 71 4.07 5.97 -17.72
C SER A 71 3.33 6.72 -18.84
N ARG A 72 2.69 7.87 -18.56
CA ARG A 72 2.26 8.83 -19.58
C ARG A 72 3.39 9.83 -19.87
N SER A 73 4.43 9.40 -20.58
CA SER A 73 5.37 10.31 -21.23
C SER A 73 5.95 9.65 -22.48
N ASP A 74 5.12 9.54 -23.51
CA ASP A 74 5.64 9.69 -24.87
C ASP A 74 4.68 10.59 -25.66
N PRO A 75 4.78 11.93 -25.51
CA PRO A 75 4.25 12.85 -26.49
C PRO A 75 5.30 13.01 -27.59
N GLY A 76 5.21 12.16 -28.61
CA GLY A 76 5.70 12.49 -29.95
C GLY A 76 7.20 12.35 -30.18
N ARG A 77 7.70 11.11 -30.29
CA ARG A 77 8.86 10.85 -31.13
C ARG A 77 8.45 10.93 -32.60
N VAL A 78 8.39 12.15 -33.17
CA VAL A 78 8.29 12.35 -34.63
C VAL A 78 9.65 11.96 -35.22
N PRO A 79 9.74 10.97 -36.12
CA PRO A 79 11.01 10.62 -36.76
C PRO A 79 11.47 11.77 -37.67
N PRO A 80 12.78 12.12 -37.69
CA PRO A 80 13.31 12.99 -38.73
C PRO A 80 13.17 12.30 -40.09
N ALA A 81 12.68 13.06 -41.07
CA ALA A 81 12.45 12.68 -42.46
C ALA A 81 13.76 12.38 -43.22
#